data_AF-Q6XEC2-F1
#
_entry.id   AF-Q6XEC2-F1
#
_cell.length_a   1.000
_cell.length_b   1.000
_cell.length_c   1.000
_cell.angle_alpha   90.00
_cell.angle_beta   90.00
_cell.angle_gamma   90.00
#
_symmetry.space_group_name_H-M   'P 1'
#
loop_
_entity.id
_entity.type
_entity.pdbx_description
1 polymer ?
#
loop_
_entity_poly.entity_id
_entity_poly.type
_entity_poly.pdbx_seq_one_letter_code
_entity_poly.pdbx_strand_id
1 'polypeptide(L)'
;MTKKIKNTIYLLISLTLSMLCLAYASVPLYSIFCKVTGYGGTVRIKTTKQSKLGKTTIKVRFNADINQELPWKFYPEIPYTIVKPGEQKLIFYRAENLTNEYVSGMAVYNVTPYKAGKYFNKVACFCF
;
A
#
# COMPACT_ATOMS: atom_id res chain seq x y z
N MET A 1 52.78 -18.18 3.40
CA MET A 1 52.02 -16.90 3.29
C MET A 1 52.16 -16.11 4.59
N THR A 2 52.80 -14.95 4.54
CA THR A 2 53.05 -14.06 5.68
C THR A 2 51.74 -13.66 6.38
N LYS A 3 51.72 -13.71 7.71
CA LYS A 3 50.55 -13.45 8.58
C LYS A 3 49.83 -12.13 8.23
N LYS A 4 50.58 -11.14 7.74
CA LYS A 4 50.10 -9.83 7.28
C LYS A 4 49.19 -9.92 6.05
N ILE A 5 49.53 -10.76 5.06
CA ILE A 5 48.73 -10.95 3.83
C ILE A 5 47.41 -11.66 4.15
N LYS A 6 47.43 -12.66 5.05
CA LYS A 6 46.21 -13.35 5.49
C LYS A 6 45.23 -12.38 6.16
N ASN A 7 45.70 -11.50 7.05
CA ASN A 7 44.84 -10.50 7.69
C ASN A 7 44.24 -9.50 6.69
N THR A 8 45.02 -9.04 5.70
CA THR A 8 44.50 -8.14 4.66
C THR A 8 43.42 -8.81 3.82
N ILE A 9 43.58 -10.09 3.47
CA ILE A 9 42.57 -10.86 2.73
C ILE A 9 41.29 -11.01 3.57
N TYR A 10 41.39 -11.36 4.86
CA TYR A 10 40.22 -11.45 5.74
C TYR A 10 39.50 -10.10 5.90
N LEU A 11 40.24 -9.00 6.00
CA LEU A 11 39.66 -7.65 6.07
C LEU A 11 38.89 -7.29 4.79
N LEU A 12 39.49 -7.55 3.61
CA LEU A 12 38.85 -7.27 2.34
C LEU A 12 37.58 -8.11 2.14
N ILE A 13 37.61 -9.40 2.46
CA ILE A 13 36.44 -10.27 2.40
C ILE A 13 35.36 -9.82 3.38
N SER A 14 35.72 -9.45 4.61
CA SER A 14 34.75 -8.94 5.60
C SER A 14 34.09 -7.64 5.12
N LEU A 15 34.87 -6.73 4.53
CA LEU A 15 34.37 -5.45 4.02
C LEU A 15 33.39 -5.65 2.85
N THR A 16 33.73 -6.50 1.88
CA THR A 16 32.85 -6.76 0.73
C THR A 16 31.57 -7.45 1.16
N LEU A 17 31.66 -8.44 2.07
CA LEU A 17 30.50 -9.14 2.59
C LEU A 17 29.59 -8.20 3.40
N SER A 18 30.18 -7.30 4.19
CA SER A 18 29.44 -6.27 4.94
C SER A 18 28.65 -5.34 3.99
N MET A 19 29.30 -4.81 2.95
CA MET A 19 28.63 -3.95 1.97
C MET A 19 27.49 -4.67 1.24
N LEU A 20 27.68 -5.95 0.91
CA LEU A 20 26.66 -6.78 0.28
C LEU A 20 25.45 -6.99 1.19
N CYS A 21 25.70 -7.30 2.48
CA CYS A 21 24.66 -7.43 3.50
C CYS A 21 23.88 -6.12 3.67
N LEU A 22 24.57 -4.96 3.72
CA LEU A 22 23.90 -3.67 3.86
C LEU A 22 23.03 -3.32 2.65
N ALA A 23 23.52 -3.58 1.43
CA ALA A 23 22.75 -3.35 0.21
C ALA A 23 21.47 -4.20 0.19
N TYR A 24 21.57 -5.48 0.54
CA TYR A 24 20.42 -6.38 0.60
C TYR A 24 19.46 -6.02 1.74
N ALA A 25 19.97 -5.61 2.91
CA ALA A 25 19.16 -5.22 4.06
C ALA A 25 18.43 -3.86 3.91
N SER A 26 18.89 -3.00 3.01
CA SER A 26 18.30 -1.67 2.79
C SER A 26 16.83 -1.74 2.34
N VAL A 27 16.51 -2.65 1.41
CA VAL A 27 15.14 -2.83 0.89
C VAL A 27 14.14 -3.22 1.98
N PRO A 28 14.35 -4.29 2.78
CA PRO A 28 13.42 -4.65 3.84
C PRO A 28 13.36 -3.58 4.93
N LEU A 29 14.48 -2.93 5.31
CA LEU A 29 14.46 -1.81 6.26
C LEU A 29 13.57 -0.67 5.79
N TYR A 30 13.70 -0.28 4.51
CA TYR A 30 12.87 0.78 3.93
C TYR A 30 11.39 0.36 3.89
N SER A 31 11.10 -0.89 3.57
CA SER A 31 9.72 -1.41 3.59
C SER A 31 9.08 -1.35 4.98
N ILE A 32 9.84 -1.66 6.04
CA ILE A 32 9.39 -1.58 7.43
C ILE A 32 9.18 -0.11 7.82
N PHE A 33 10.12 0.77 7.45
CA PHE A 33 9.98 2.21 7.65
C PHE A 33 8.70 2.75 7.01
N CYS A 34 8.41 2.43 5.75
CA CYS A 34 7.18 2.83 5.06
C CYS A 34 5.93 2.30 5.78
N LYS A 35 5.88 1.01 6.14
CA LYS A 35 4.73 0.42 6.85
C LYS A 35 4.49 1.03 8.23
N VAL A 36 5.54 1.39 8.95
CA VAL A 36 5.42 2.00 10.28
C VAL A 36 5.02 3.47 10.16
N THR A 37 5.66 4.25 9.29
CA THR A 37 5.40 5.69 9.19
C THR A 37 4.17 6.04 8.35
N GLY A 38 3.76 5.16 7.43
CA GLY A 38 2.77 5.46 6.39
C GLY A 38 3.32 6.35 5.28
N TYR A 39 4.65 6.41 5.12
CA TYR A 39 5.31 7.23 4.09
C TYR A 39 4.88 6.76 2.68
N GLY A 40 4.54 7.71 1.80
CA GLY A 40 4.01 7.42 0.46
C GLY A 40 2.56 6.92 0.44
N GLY A 41 1.81 7.00 1.56
CA GLY A 41 0.40 6.59 1.61
C GLY A 41 0.18 5.10 1.87
N THR A 42 1.21 4.38 2.35
CA THR A 42 1.08 2.97 2.75
C THR A 42 0.16 2.83 3.95
N VAL A 43 -0.92 2.06 3.79
CA VAL A 43 -1.92 1.82 4.83
C VAL A 43 -1.45 0.73 5.81
N ARG A 44 -1.82 0.87 7.08
CA ARG A 44 -1.58 -0.18 8.08
C ARG A 44 -2.71 -1.20 8.02
N ILE A 45 -2.39 -2.47 7.81
CA ILE A 45 -3.37 -3.56 7.97
C ILE A 45 -3.54 -3.78 9.47
N LYS A 46 -4.60 -3.25 10.06
CA LYS A 46 -4.99 -3.56 11.45
C LYS A 46 -6.10 -4.60 11.43
N THR A 47 -5.90 -5.69 12.17
CA THR A 47 -6.98 -6.60 12.57
C THR A 47 -8.00 -5.80 13.37
N THR A 48 -9.27 -5.94 13.01
CA THR A 48 -10.44 -5.18 13.47
C THR A 48 -10.55 -5.14 15.00
N LYS A 49 -9.83 -4.21 15.67
CA LYS A 49 -10.18 -3.78 17.01
C LYS A 49 -11.24 -2.70 16.86
N GLN A 50 -12.46 -3.01 17.30
CA GLN A 50 -13.58 -2.08 17.39
C GLN A 50 -13.13 -0.86 18.20
N SER A 51 -12.81 0.23 17.50
CA SER A 51 -12.46 1.51 18.11
C SER A 51 -13.75 2.21 18.52
N LYS A 52 -13.71 2.97 19.63
CA LYS A 52 -14.81 3.88 19.99
C LYS A 52 -15.11 4.78 18.78
N LEU A 53 -16.38 4.92 18.43
CA LEU A 53 -16.80 5.81 17.35
C LEU A 53 -16.40 7.25 17.71
N GLY A 54 -15.70 7.90 16.78
CA GLY A 54 -15.44 9.33 16.87
C GLY A 54 -16.74 10.14 16.78
N LYS A 55 -16.77 11.31 17.42
CA LYS A 55 -17.95 12.20 17.38
C LYS A 55 -18.04 12.99 16.07
N THR A 56 -16.90 13.32 15.46
CA THR A 56 -16.81 14.12 14.24
C THR A 56 -17.08 13.26 13.01
N THR A 57 -17.93 13.74 12.10
CA THR A 57 -18.19 13.12 10.81
C THR A 57 -17.17 13.56 9.76
N ILE A 58 -16.78 12.64 8.89
CA ILE A 58 -15.85 12.87 7.78
C ILE A 58 -16.56 12.50 6.48
N LYS A 59 -16.46 13.39 5.48
CA LYS A 59 -16.91 13.09 4.11
C LYS A 59 -15.79 12.40 3.36
N VAL A 60 -16.03 11.16 2.94
CA VAL A 60 -15.12 10.38 2.10
C VAL A 60 -15.68 10.38 0.68
N ARG A 61 -14.87 10.82 -0.29
CA ARG A 61 -15.20 10.80 -1.71
C ARG A 61 -14.51 9.60 -2.36
N PHE A 62 -15.25 8.89 -3.19
CA PHE A 62 -14.77 7.74 -3.94
C PHE A 62 -14.48 8.18 -5.37
N ASN A 63 -13.22 8.04 -5.79
CA ASN A 63 -12.84 8.23 -7.18
C ASN A 63 -12.65 6.87 -7.86
N ALA A 64 -12.93 6.83 -9.15
CA ALA A 64 -12.71 5.67 -10.00
C ALA A 64 -12.14 6.19 -11.33
N ASP A 65 -10.86 5.94 -11.54
CA ASP A 65 -10.17 6.27 -12.78
C ASP A 65 -9.78 4.96 -13.47
N ILE A 66 -9.86 4.95 -14.80
CA ILE A 66 -9.44 3.82 -15.64
C ILE A 66 -8.28 4.26 -16.52
N ASN A 67 -7.41 3.32 -16.87
CA ASN A 67 -6.48 3.55 -17.97
C ASN A 67 -7.29 3.59 -19.28
N GLN A 68 -6.95 4.52 -20.18
CA GLN A 68 -7.60 4.64 -21.50
C GLN A 68 -7.44 3.37 -22.35
N GLU A 69 -6.38 2.60 -22.11
CA GLU A 69 -6.13 1.32 -22.78
C GLU A 69 -6.96 0.16 -22.22
N LEU A 70 -7.62 0.34 -21.06
CA LEU A 70 -8.51 -0.67 -20.48
C LEU A 70 -9.95 -0.36 -20.89
N PRO A 71 -10.58 -1.16 -21.77
CA PRO A 71 -11.92 -0.88 -22.31
C PRO A 71 -13.03 -1.27 -21.32
N TRP A 72 -12.91 -0.84 -20.07
CA TRP A 72 -13.86 -1.10 -19.00
C TRP A 72 -14.52 0.19 -18.55
N LYS A 73 -15.80 0.12 -18.21
CA LYS A 73 -16.49 1.19 -17.49
C LYS A 73 -16.42 0.89 -15.99
N PHE A 74 -15.72 1.73 -15.23
CA PHE A 74 -15.56 1.55 -13.78
C PHE A 74 -16.01 2.81 -13.03
N TYR A 75 -16.96 2.66 -12.11
CA TYR A 75 -17.49 3.78 -11.32
C TYR A 75 -18.02 3.33 -9.96
N PRO A 76 -17.98 4.19 -8.93
CA PRO A 76 -18.63 3.91 -7.67
C PRO A 76 -20.16 4.04 -7.82
N GLU A 77 -20.93 3.20 -7.14
CA GLU A 77 -22.40 3.36 -7.12
C GLU A 77 -22.81 4.61 -6.32
N ILE A 78 -21.98 5.00 -5.33
CA ILE A 78 -22.19 6.19 -4.52
C ILE A 78 -20.89 7.02 -4.52
N PRO A 79 -20.91 8.27 -5.00
CA PRO A 79 -19.69 9.07 -5.19
C PRO A 79 -19.06 9.56 -3.88
N TYR A 80 -19.84 9.63 -2.79
CA TYR A 80 -19.34 9.98 -1.47
C TYR A 80 -20.20 9.40 -0.36
N THR A 81 -19.60 9.21 0.81
CA THR A 81 -20.33 8.89 2.04
C THR A 81 -19.84 9.76 3.18
N ILE A 82 -20.72 10.00 4.14
CA ILE A 82 -20.36 10.54 5.45
C ILE A 82 -20.19 9.36 6.39
N VAL A 83 -19.08 9.31 7.11
CA VAL A 83 -18.75 8.27 8.09
C VAL A 83 -18.12 8.88 9.33
N LYS A 84 -18.25 8.20 10.46
CA LYS A 84 -17.51 8.54 11.69
C LYS A 84 -16.23 7.70 11.77
N PRO A 85 -15.13 8.23 12.35
CA PRO A 85 -13.94 7.43 12.62
C PRO A 85 -14.27 6.18 13.43
N GLY A 86 -13.85 5.01 12.94
CA GLY A 86 -14.16 3.71 13.54
C GLY A 86 -15.44 3.04 13.01
N GLU A 87 -16.24 3.73 12.21
CA GLU A 87 -17.38 3.14 11.50
C GLU A 87 -16.90 2.30 10.31
N GLN A 88 -17.36 1.06 10.23
CA GLN A 88 -17.13 0.20 9.06
C GLN A 88 -18.30 0.38 8.09
N LYS A 89 -18.00 0.70 6.84
CA LYS A 89 -19.00 0.89 5.79
C LYS A 89 -18.62 0.11 4.52
N LEU A 90 -19.59 -0.58 3.95
CA LEU A 90 -19.45 -1.29 2.69
C LEU A 90 -19.80 -0.33 1.54
N ILE A 91 -18.96 -0.33 0.50
CA ILE A 91 -19.10 0.53 -0.67
C ILE A 91 -19.01 -0.34 -1.92
N PHE A 92 -19.97 -0.17 -2.83
CA PHE A 92 -20.04 -0.92 -4.07
C PHE A 92 -19.45 -0.11 -5.23
N TYR A 93 -18.72 -0.82 -6.08
CA TYR A 93 -18.22 -0.33 -7.36
C TYR A 93 -18.76 -1.23 -8.46
N ARG A 94 -19.04 -0.64 -9.61
CA ARG A 94 -19.48 -1.35 -10.80
C ARG A 94 -18.38 -1.34 -11.84
N ALA A 95 -18.09 -2.52 -12.37
CA ALA A 95 -17.16 -2.73 -13.47
C ALA A 95 -17.91 -3.42 -14.61
N GLU A 96 -17.80 -2.89 -15.82
CA GLU A 96 -18.44 -3.43 -17.02
C GLU A 96 -17.39 -3.51 -18.13
N ASN A 97 -17.18 -4.72 -18.66
CA ASN A 97 -16.32 -4.92 -19.82
C ASN A 97 -17.08 -4.50 -21.08
N LEU A 98 -16.52 -3.56 -21.85
CA LEU A 98 -17.13 -3.06 -23.08
C LEU A 98 -16.72 -3.88 -24.32
N THR A 99 -15.90 -4.92 -24.15
CA THR A 99 -15.47 -5.81 -25.23
C THR A 99 -16.05 -7.21 -25.08
N ASN A 100 -16.01 -7.98 -26.17
CA ASN A 100 -16.37 -9.40 -26.20
C ASN A 100 -15.17 -10.32 -25.92
N GLU A 101 -14.03 -9.76 -25.52
CA GLU A 101 -12.80 -10.50 -25.23
C GLU A 101 -12.50 -10.52 -23.74
N TYR A 102 -11.77 -11.55 -23.30
CA TYR A 102 -11.29 -11.64 -21.93
C TYR A 102 -10.18 -10.63 -21.71
N VAL A 103 -10.45 -9.65 -20.84
CA VAL A 103 -9.48 -8.62 -20.44
C VAL A 103 -9.19 -8.78 -18.96
N SER A 104 -7.92 -8.68 -18.57
CA SER A 104 -7.50 -8.69 -17.17
C SER A 104 -7.02 -7.31 -16.74
N GLY A 105 -7.46 -6.83 -15.59
CA GLY A 105 -7.01 -5.56 -15.00
C GLY A 105 -6.68 -5.72 -13.51
N MET A 106 -5.74 -4.93 -13.01
CA MET A 106 -5.44 -4.86 -11.58
C MET A 106 -5.91 -3.53 -11.00
N ALA A 107 -6.83 -3.59 -10.04
CA ALA A 107 -7.31 -2.41 -9.34
C ALA A 107 -6.32 -1.97 -8.25
N VAL A 108 -5.57 -0.90 -8.52
CA VAL A 108 -4.76 -0.20 -7.51
C VAL A 108 -5.57 0.90 -6.84
N TYR A 109 -5.29 1.20 -5.58
CA TYR A 109 -5.97 2.27 -4.84
C TYR A 109 -4.98 3.12 -4.06
N ASN A 110 -5.31 4.40 -3.91
CA ASN A 110 -4.59 5.34 -3.07
C ASN A 110 -5.58 6.13 -2.19
N VAL A 111 -5.07 6.82 -1.16
CA VAL A 111 -5.87 7.68 -0.29
C VAL A 111 -5.26 9.07 -0.28
N THR A 112 -6.07 10.06 -0.65
CA THR A 112 -5.70 11.48 -0.64
C THR A 112 -6.62 12.23 0.32
N PRO A 113 -6.09 13.12 1.20
CA PRO A 113 -4.69 13.53 1.34
C PRO A 113 -3.81 12.45 1.99
N TYR A 114 -2.52 12.40 1.62
CA TYR A 114 -1.57 11.37 2.10
C TYR A 114 -1.49 11.27 3.63
N LYS A 115 -1.65 12.40 4.34
CA LYS A 115 -1.67 12.43 5.81
C LYS A 115 -2.80 11.61 6.43
N ALA A 116 -3.90 11.40 5.68
CA ALA A 116 -5.04 10.59 6.10
C ALA A 116 -4.85 9.09 5.83
N GLY A 117 -3.94 8.71 4.92
CA GLY A 117 -3.70 7.30 4.55
C GLY A 117 -3.35 6.41 5.76
N LYS A 118 -2.58 6.92 6.73
CA LYS A 118 -2.24 6.18 7.96
C LYS A 118 -3.43 5.85 8.88
N TYR A 119 -4.57 6.52 8.71
CA TYR A 119 -5.79 6.31 9.49
C TYR A 119 -6.87 5.56 8.74
N PHE A 120 -6.74 5.45 7.41
CA PHE A 120 -7.71 4.77 6.57
C PHE A 120 -7.40 3.27 6.54
N ASN A 121 -8.30 2.46 7.08
CA ASN A 121 -8.17 1.01 7.06
C ASN A 121 -9.09 0.43 5.99
N LYS A 122 -8.50 -0.18 4.96
CA LYS A 122 -9.23 -1.00 4.00
C LYS A 122 -9.38 -2.42 4.58
N VAL A 123 -10.61 -2.82 4.89
CA VAL A 123 -10.89 -4.09 5.58
C VAL A 123 -10.94 -5.28 4.60
N ALA A 124 -11.23 -5.06 3.31
CA ALA A 124 -11.24 -6.09 2.29
C ALA A 124 -10.61 -5.59 0.98
N CYS A 125 -9.81 -6.43 0.32
CA CYS A 125 -9.32 -6.16 -1.04
C CYS A 125 -10.48 -6.13 -2.03
N PHE A 126 -10.38 -5.27 -3.04
CA PHE A 126 -11.28 -5.31 -4.19
C PHE A 126 -10.84 -6.51 -5.04
N CYS A 127 -11.31 -7.70 -4.71
CA CYS A 127 -11.22 -8.83 -5.61
C CYS A 127 -12.52 -8.83 -6.41
N PHE A 128 -12.44 -8.35 -7.66
CA PHE A 128 -13.49 -8.48 -8.66
C PHE A 128 -13.20 -9.71 -9.51
#